data_AF-A0A5C7R4W5-F1
#
_entry.id   AF-A0A5C7R4W5-F1
#
_cell.length_a   1.000
_cell.length_b   1.000
_cell.length_c   1.000
_cell.angle_alpha   90.00
_cell.angle_beta   90.00
_cell.angle_gamma   90.00
#
_symmetry.space_group_name_H-M   'P 1'
#
loop_
_entity.id
_entity.type
_entity.pdbx_description
1 polymer ?
#
loop_
_entity_poly.entity_id
_entity_poly.type
_entity_poly.pdbx_seq_one_letter_code
_entity_poly.pdbx_strand_id
1 'polypeptide(L)'
;MNKSTEITNATEATSSRRSFLKNLGVAAASISSLPLISGAMNKVQAADFYYGTTPSTNILTRRSKSLSIRQFAAMIQYSLNIPSQTPNTDERLYKGRIANFSKGLPHNNLGEVDPIAYDRLLTAISSGRHSDYEAIPMGGSVKLANPQAALAYQLEGGDSHTYACPQFYSLSSEQLAGEMVEMYWHALALDVPFSQYGQEPQTAAAINDLKRFKNYSHVNAGNLFRVGLPGDATGPLVSQFLWRDVPCGPFTLQQRYKVPVAGDTHMTNYDQWLAIQRGTPAATSTAFDGTPRYMRNAHDMAEWVHKDFTFQAFQNAALILMGLNAQRDTHPYP
;
A
#
# COMPACT_ATOMS: atom_id res chain seq x y z
N MET A 1 -3.52 -51.80 65.28
CA MET A 1 -3.42 -53.26 65.08
C MET A 1 -3.64 -53.55 63.60
N ASN A 2 -2.55 -53.97 62.92
CA ASN A 2 -2.43 -54.73 61.66
C ASN A 2 -3.29 -54.34 60.43
N LYS A 3 -2.76 -54.17 59.22
CA LYS A 3 -1.75 -55.02 58.54
C LYS A 3 -1.16 -54.30 57.29
N SER A 4 0.08 -54.66 56.96
CA SER A 4 0.99 -54.17 55.92
C SER A 4 0.67 -54.61 54.48
N THR A 5 1.15 -53.87 53.47
CA THR A 5 1.77 -54.34 52.19
C THR A 5 2.24 -53.11 51.38
N GLU A 6 3.54 -52.85 51.27
CA GLU A 6 4.51 -53.21 50.21
C GLU A 6 4.49 -52.30 48.96
N ILE A 7 5.70 -51.82 48.63
CA ILE A 7 6.10 -50.95 47.52
C ILE A 7 6.47 -51.82 46.32
N THR A 8 6.19 -51.41 45.08
CA THR A 8 7.04 -51.74 43.91
C THR A 8 6.86 -50.77 42.74
N ASN A 9 7.95 -50.66 41.98
CA ASN A 9 8.34 -49.58 41.07
C ASN A 9 7.61 -49.54 39.72
N ALA A 10 7.70 -48.36 39.09
CA ALA A 10 7.39 -48.11 37.69
C ALA A 10 8.29 -48.91 36.73
N THR A 11 7.70 -49.38 35.62
CA THR A 11 8.35 -49.57 34.31
C THR A 11 7.31 -49.50 33.20
N GLU A 12 7.72 -48.93 32.07
CA GLU A 12 6.92 -48.44 30.93
C GLU A 12 6.14 -49.52 30.15
N ALA A 13 4.99 -49.13 29.58
CA ALA A 13 4.37 -49.82 28.45
C ALA A 13 4.45 -48.93 27.21
N THR A 14 5.24 -49.38 26.23
CA THR A 14 5.43 -48.79 24.90
C THR A 14 4.17 -48.96 24.05
N SER A 15 3.50 -47.85 23.68
CA SER A 15 2.44 -47.89 22.68
C SER A 15 3.05 -47.77 21.27
N SER A 16 3.00 -48.86 20.49
CA SER A 16 3.47 -48.86 19.11
C SER A 16 2.45 -48.23 18.16
N ARG A 17 2.93 -47.55 17.10
CA ARG A 17 2.18 -46.88 16.03
C ARG A 17 1.11 -47.74 15.30
N ARG A 18 0.98 -49.03 15.64
CA ARG A 18 0.08 -49.97 14.99
C ARG A 18 -1.33 -50.05 15.62
N SER A 19 -1.57 -49.44 16.81
CA SER A 19 -2.94 -49.38 17.37
C SER A 19 -3.77 -48.19 16.86
N PHE A 20 -3.14 -47.15 16.31
CA PHE A 20 -3.83 -45.96 15.79
C PHE A 20 -4.59 -46.20 14.47
N LEU A 21 -4.24 -47.26 13.73
CA LEU A 21 -4.83 -47.55 12.41
C LEU A 21 -6.09 -48.45 12.44
N LYS A 22 -6.62 -48.81 13.61
CA LYS A 22 -7.81 -49.66 13.71
C LYS A 22 -9.15 -48.93 13.95
N ASN A 23 -9.15 -47.61 14.11
CA ASN A 23 -10.38 -46.84 14.39
C ASN A 23 -10.85 -45.90 13.25
N LEU A 24 -10.33 -46.05 12.02
CA LEU A 24 -10.86 -45.33 10.84
C LEU A 24 -11.78 -46.26 10.03
N GLY A 25 -12.88 -46.66 10.67
CA GLY A 25 -14.04 -47.24 10.01
C GLY A 25 -15.12 -46.19 9.86
N VAL A 26 -15.45 -45.86 8.60
CA VAL A 26 -16.72 -45.27 8.14
C VAL A 26 -17.20 -44.01 8.88
N ALA A 27 -16.95 -42.84 8.29
CA ALA A 27 -17.78 -41.66 8.53
C ALA A 27 -18.25 -41.10 7.19
N ALA A 28 -19.48 -41.48 6.86
CA ALA A 28 -20.32 -40.88 5.84
C ALA A 28 -20.60 -39.40 6.18
N ALA A 29 -21.01 -38.65 5.16
CA ALA A 29 -21.37 -37.25 5.25
C ALA A 29 -22.35 -36.93 6.41
N SER A 30 -21.91 -36.06 7.32
CA SER A 30 -22.79 -35.17 8.09
C SER A 30 -22.03 -33.88 8.40
N ILE A 31 -22.29 -32.82 7.61
CA ILE A 31 -21.94 -31.46 8.00
C ILE A 31 -23.05 -31.02 8.96
N SER A 32 -22.98 -31.51 10.19
CA SER A 32 -23.83 -31.05 11.29
C SER A 32 -22.92 -30.69 12.46
N SER A 33 -23.01 -29.43 12.87
CA SER A 33 -22.44 -28.84 14.08
C SER A 33 -20.93 -28.96 14.28
N LEU A 34 -20.19 -27.92 13.88
CA LEU A 34 -19.03 -27.50 14.66
C LEU A 34 -19.54 -26.48 15.70
N PRO A 35 -19.39 -26.74 17.01
CA PRO A 35 -19.69 -25.75 18.03
C PRO A 35 -18.70 -24.59 17.85
N LEU A 36 -19.24 -23.40 17.60
CA LEU A 36 -18.51 -22.13 17.69
C LEU A 36 -18.11 -21.94 19.17
N ILE A 37 -16.92 -22.40 19.53
CA ILE A 37 -16.28 -21.98 20.78
C ILE A 37 -15.72 -20.58 20.52
N SER A 38 -16.48 -19.59 20.94
CA SER A 38 -16.05 -18.21 21.09
C SER A 38 -14.91 -18.14 22.10
N GLY A 39 -13.71 -17.76 21.66
CA GLY A 39 -12.61 -17.42 22.58
C GLY A 39 -11.32 -18.17 22.33
N ALA A 40 -10.75 -18.08 21.13
CA ALA A 40 -9.32 -18.13 20.84
C ALA A 40 -9.11 -18.13 19.31
N MET A 41 -9.42 -17.01 18.64
CA MET A 41 -9.01 -16.83 17.24
C MET A 41 -8.05 -15.65 17.12
N ASN A 42 -6.90 -15.79 17.79
CA ASN A 42 -5.69 -15.09 17.40
C ASN A 42 -4.79 -16.16 16.77
N LYS A 43 -4.60 -16.06 15.44
CA LYS A 43 -4.12 -17.11 14.51
C LYS A 43 -5.23 -18.06 14.07
N VAL A 44 -6.02 -17.64 13.09
CA VAL A 44 -6.53 -18.62 12.12
C VAL A 44 -5.30 -19.18 11.42
N GLN A 45 -4.76 -20.27 11.96
CA GLN A 45 -3.82 -21.10 11.23
C GLN A 45 -4.58 -21.62 10.01
N ALA A 46 -4.36 -20.97 8.87
CA ALA A 46 -4.61 -21.55 7.55
C ALA A 46 -3.84 -22.87 7.31
N ALA A 47 -3.12 -23.37 8.33
CA ALA A 47 -2.21 -24.50 8.31
C ALA A 47 -2.88 -25.88 8.30
N ASP A 48 -4.15 -26.01 8.69
CA ASP A 48 -4.77 -27.34 8.78
C ASP A 48 -5.62 -27.72 7.55
N PHE A 49 -5.66 -26.89 6.51
CA PHE A 49 -6.11 -27.37 5.21
C PHE A 49 -4.96 -28.14 4.56
N TYR A 50 -4.91 -29.44 4.85
CA TYR A 50 -3.97 -30.43 4.34
C TYR A 50 -3.71 -30.26 2.82
N TYR A 51 -2.72 -29.45 2.46
CA TYR A 51 -2.19 -29.35 1.09
C TYR A 51 -1.42 -30.62 0.69
N GLY A 52 -1.11 -31.50 1.65
CA GLY A 52 -0.27 -32.69 1.50
C GLY A 52 -0.98 -33.99 1.12
N THR A 53 -2.18 -33.95 0.51
CA THR A 53 -2.75 -35.18 -0.09
C THR A 53 -2.45 -35.22 -1.59
N THR A 54 -2.07 -36.40 -2.09
CA THR A 54 -1.89 -36.63 -3.54
C THR A 54 -3.14 -36.16 -4.29
N PRO A 55 -3.02 -35.23 -5.25
CA PRO A 55 -4.17 -34.74 -6.01
C PRO A 55 -4.90 -35.90 -6.69
N SER A 56 -6.22 -35.98 -6.51
CA SER A 56 -7.03 -36.98 -7.20
C SER A 56 -7.07 -36.68 -8.71
N THR A 57 -6.90 -37.70 -9.56
CA THR A 57 -7.12 -37.58 -11.00
C THR A 57 -8.60 -37.65 -11.38
N ASN A 58 -9.49 -38.02 -10.44
CA ASN A 58 -10.93 -38.07 -10.68
C ASN A 58 -11.53 -36.66 -10.76
N ILE A 59 -12.16 -36.34 -11.90
CA ILE A 59 -12.69 -35.01 -12.19
C ILE A 59 -13.75 -34.56 -11.17
N LEU A 60 -14.64 -35.45 -10.73
CA LEU A 60 -15.69 -35.11 -9.77
C LEU A 60 -15.10 -34.79 -8.39
N THR A 61 -14.11 -35.57 -7.94
CA THR A 61 -13.37 -35.31 -6.70
C THR A 61 -12.64 -33.96 -6.76
N ARG A 62 -11.96 -33.66 -7.88
CA ARG A 62 -11.29 -32.37 -8.07
C ARG A 62 -12.26 -31.19 -8.03
N ARG A 63 -13.42 -31.31 -8.71
CA ARG A 63 -14.47 -30.29 -8.72
C ARG A 63 -14.95 -29.98 -7.30
N SER A 64 -15.28 -31.00 -6.51
CA SER A 64 -15.75 -30.82 -5.13
C SER A 64 -14.66 -30.21 -4.23
N LYS A 65 -13.42 -30.70 -4.32
CA LYS A 65 -12.30 -30.16 -3.53
C LYS A 65 -12.00 -28.69 -3.85
N SER A 66 -12.07 -28.30 -5.13
CA SER A 66 -11.89 -26.92 -5.56
C SER A 66 -12.95 -25.99 -4.95
N LEU A 67 -14.22 -26.40 -4.96
CA LEU A 67 -15.29 -25.64 -4.31
C LEU A 67 -15.04 -25.50 -2.80
N SER A 68 -14.70 -26.59 -2.11
CA SER A 68 -14.43 -26.55 -0.67
C SER A 68 -13.27 -25.62 -0.30
N ILE A 69 -12.20 -25.58 -1.10
CA ILE A 69 -11.07 -24.67 -0.88
C ILE A 69 -11.52 -23.21 -0.97
N ARG A 70 -12.29 -22.87 -2.00
CA ARG A 70 -12.78 -21.49 -2.23
C ARG A 70 -13.74 -21.05 -1.12
N GLN A 71 -14.65 -21.93 -0.72
CA GLN A 71 -15.56 -21.69 0.40
C GLN A 71 -14.80 -21.51 1.72
N PHE A 72 -13.78 -22.34 1.97
CA PHE A 72 -12.95 -22.24 3.16
C PHE A 72 -12.18 -20.91 3.19
N ALA A 73 -11.54 -20.51 2.09
CA ALA A 73 -10.85 -19.23 2.00
C ALA A 73 -11.79 -18.04 2.24
N ALA A 74 -13.00 -18.07 1.65
CA ALA A 74 -14.03 -17.07 1.90
C ALA A 74 -14.47 -17.03 3.37
N MET A 75 -14.60 -18.19 4.03
CA MET A 75 -14.94 -18.26 5.45
C MET A 75 -13.84 -17.72 6.36
N ILE A 76 -12.55 -17.94 6.02
CA ILE A 76 -11.44 -17.30 6.73
C ILE A 76 -11.61 -15.79 6.70
N GLN A 77 -11.77 -15.21 5.51
CA GLN A 77 -11.90 -13.75 5.36
C GLN A 77 -13.15 -13.21 6.07
N TYR A 78 -14.28 -13.91 5.94
CA TYR A 78 -15.53 -13.57 6.66
C TYR A 78 -15.37 -13.59 8.19
N SER A 79 -14.51 -14.45 8.72
CA SER A 79 -14.26 -14.56 10.17
C SER A 79 -13.31 -13.52 10.74
N LEU A 80 -12.64 -12.73 9.89
CA LEU A 80 -11.74 -11.68 10.35
C LEU A 80 -12.53 -10.50 10.90
N ASN A 81 -11.98 -9.87 11.94
CA ASN A 81 -12.55 -8.63 12.47
C ASN A 81 -12.38 -7.49 11.46
N ILE A 82 -13.46 -6.74 11.24
CA ILE A 82 -13.42 -5.51 10.44
C ILE A 82 -12.79 -4.40 11.31
N PRO A 83 -11.65 -3.81 10.91
CA PRO A 83 -11.04 -2.73 11.67
C PRO A 83 -11.89 -1.46 11.60
N SER A 84 -11.82 -0.63 12.64
CA SER A 84 -12.43 0.69 12.61
C SER A 84 -11.56 1.67 11.82
N GLN A 85 -12.12 2.30 10.79
CA GLN A 85 -11.50 3.44 10.10
C GLN A 85 -11.96 4.74 10.74
N THR A 86 -11.04 5.50 11.33
CA THR A 86 -11.38 6.72 12.09
C THR A 86 -10.73 7.95 11.44
N PRO A 87 -11.51 8.89 10.88
CA PRO A 87 -10.97 10.16 10.37
C PRO A 87 -10.57 11.08 11.53
N ASN A 88 -9.76 12.09 11.22
CA ASN A 88 -9.55 13.19 12.16
C ASN A 88 -10.79 14.09 12.25
N THR A 89 -10.72 15.17 13.02
CA THR A 89 -11.87 16.05 13.27
C THR A 89 -12.01 17.19 12.26
N ASP A 90 -11.09 17.32 11.30
CA ASP A 90 -10.91 18.56 10.53
C ASP A 90 -12.10 18.88 9.62
N GLU A 91 -12.72 17.86 9.03
CA GLU A 91 -13.91 18.04 8.18
C GLU A 91 -15.03 18.75 8.93
N ARG A 92 -15.21 18.43 10.23
CA ARG A 92 -16.23 19.05 11.08
C ARG A 92 -15.78 20.38 11.68
N LEU A 93 -14.48 20.57 11.85
CA LEU A 93 -13.92 21.73 12.55
C LEU A 93 -13.85 22.96 11.65
N TYR A 94 -13.38 22.81 10.41
CA TYR A 94 -13.10 23.94 9.53
C TYR A 94 -14.27 24.25 8.59
N LYS A 95 -14.74 25.50 8.64
CA LYS A 95 -15.66 26.05 7.64
C LYS A 95 -15.00 26.01 6.26
N GLY A 96 -15.81 25.92 5.20
CA GLY A 96 -15.31 25.88 3.82
C GLY A 96 -14.58 24.58 3.44
N ARG A 97 -14.53 23.58 4.34
CA ARG A 97 -13.89 22.26 4.13
C ARG A 97 -12.44 22.35 3.63
N ILE A 98 -11.71 23.38 4.10
CA ILE A 98 -10.33 23.69 3.66
C ILE A 98 -9.31 22.59 3.94
N ALA A 99 -9.63 21.64 4.80
CA ALA A 99 -8.79 20.50 5.16
C ALA A 99 -9.19 19.20 4.42
N ASN A 100 -10.11 19.27 3.46
CA ASN A 100 -10.64 18.11 2.75
C ASN A 100 -10.34 18.18 1.26
N PHE A 101 -10.21 16.99 0.66
CA PHE A 101 -10.11 16.88 -0.79
C PHE A 101 -11.37 17.44 -1.45
N SER A 102 -11.18 18.42 -2.33
CA SER A 102 -12.26 19.02 -3.13
C SER A 102 -11.83 19.37 -4.55
N LYS A 103 -10.63 18.94 -4.99
CA LYS A 103 -10.12 19.24 -6.32
C LYS A 103 -11.05 18.70 -7.40
N GLY A 104 -11.36 19.53 -8.39
CA GLY A 104 -12.29 19.25 -9.46
C GLY A 104 -13.71 19.76 -9.20
N LEU A 105 -14.08 20.02 -7.94
CA LEU A 105 -15.35 20.67 -7.60
C LEU A 105 -15.28 22.19 -7.89
N PRO A 106 -16.42 22.91 -7.88
CA PRO A 106 -16.41 24.37 -7.91
C PRO A 106 -15.80 24.97 -6.64
N HIS A 107 -15.00 26.03 -6.78
CA HIS A 107 -14.41 26.80 -5.66
C HIS A 107 -14.65 28.29 -5.80
N ASN A 108 -14.73 29.00 -4.68
CA ASN A 108 -14.69 30.46 -4.65
C ASN A 108 -13.28 31.01 -4.97
N ASN A 109 -13.09 32.34 -4.95
CA ASN A 109 -11.81 32.97 -5.30
C ASN A 109 -10.71 32.82 -4.23
N LEU A 110 -11.02 32.22 -3.08
CA LEU A 110 -10.05 31.86 -2.05
C LEU A 110 -9.61 30.39 -2.16
N GLY A 111 -10.25 29.61 -3.04
CA GLY A 111 -10.04 28.17 -3.17
C GLY A 111 -10.82 27.33 -2.16
N GLU A 112 -11.84 27.89 -1.51
CA GLU A 112 -12.77 27.12 -0.68
C GLU A 112 -13.86 26.50 -1.57
N VAL A 113 -14.22 25.25 -1.30
CA VAL A 113 -15.18 24.51 -2.11
C VAL A 113 -16.59 25.05 -1.95
N ASP A 114 -17.38 25.01 -3.04
CA ASP A 114 -18.82 25.23 -2.97
C ASP A 114 -19.48 24.19 -2.04
N PRO A 115 -20.19 24.61 -0.97
CA PRO A 115 -20.76 23.69 0.00
C PRO A 115 -21.78 22.72 -0.60
N ILE A 116 -22.56 23.15 -1.60
CA ILE A 116 -23.57 22.31 -2.24
C ILE A 116 -22.89 21.18 -3.02
N ALA A 117 -21.85 21.49 -3.78
CA ALA A 117 -21.06 20.50 -4.50
C ALA A 117 -20.40 19.48 -3.55
N TYR A 118 -19.85 19.95 -2.43
CA TYR A 118 -19.26 19.08 -1.41
C TYR A 118 -20.30 18.14 -0.77
N ASP A 119 -21.49 18.66 -0.42
CA ASP A 119 -22.57 17.83 0.15
C ASP A 119 -23.09 16.78 -0.85
N ARG A 120 -23.05 17.08 -2.17
CA ARG A 120 -23.34 16.09 -3.22
C ARG A 120 -22.29 14.99 -3.29
N LEU A 121 -21.00 15.33 -3.16
CA LEU A 121 -19.93 14.34 -3.05
C LEU A 121 -20.15 13.42 -1.82
N LEU A 122 -20.46 13.98 -0.65
CA LEU A 122 -20.75 13.19 0.55
C LEU A 122 -21.99 12.29 0.36
N THR A 123 -23.02 12.80 -0.30
CA THR A 123 -24.23 12.02 -0.62
C THR A 123 -23.89 10.83 -1.52
N ALA A 124 -23.08 11.04 -2.55
CA ALA A 124 -22.66 9.98 -3.47
C ALA A 124 -21.83 8.90 -2.77
N ILE A 125 -20.87 9.31 -1.94
CA ILE A 125 -20.06 8.38 -1.13
C ILE A 125 -20.94 7.57 -0.18
N SER A 126 -21.89 8.22 0.50
CA SER A 126 -22.77 7.55 1.45
C SER A 126 -23.77 6.60 0.79
N SER A 127 -24.23 6.90 -0.43
CA SER A 127 -25.25 6.11 -1.11
C SER A 127 -24.68 4.95 -1.92
N GLY A 128 -23.44 5.11 -2.42
CA GLY A 128 -22.82 4.18 -3.37
C GLY A 128 -23.53 4.11 -4.73
N ARG A 129 -24.55 4.95 -4.98
CA ARG A 129 -25.31 4.91 -6.25
C ARG A 129 -24.53 5.61 -7.34
N HIS A 130 -24.34 4.93 -8.46
CA HIS A 130 -23.70 5.51 -9.64
C HIS A 130 -24.34 6.85 -10.07
N SER A 131 -25.67 6.94 -10.07
CA SER A 131 -26.41 8.16 -10.41
C SER A 131 -26.06 9.36 -9.52
N ASP A 132 -25.73 9.12 -8.26
CA ASP A 132 -25.38 10.20 -7.33
C ASP A 132 -23.97 10.72 -7.58
N TYR A 133 -23.05 9.84 -8.02
CA TYR A 133 -21.70 10.25 -8.46
C TYR A 133 -21.75 11.08 -9.74
N GLU A 134 -22.57 10.68 -10.72
CA GLU A 134 -22.76 11.44 -11.96
C GLU A 134 -23.44 12.81 -11.72
N ALA A 135 -24.13 12.96 -10.59
CA ALA A 135 -24.79 14.21 -10.21
C ALA A 135 -23.89 15.18 -9.42
N ILE A 136 -22.63 14.83 -9.14
CA ILE A 136 -21.69 15.71 -8.45
C ILE A 136 -21.38 16.92 -9.35
N PRO A 137 -21.62 18.16 -8.89
CA PRO A 137 -21.23 19.34 -9.65
C PRO A 137 -19.71 19.42 -9.80
N MET A 138 -19.24 19.55 -11.03
CA MET A 138 -17.81 19.74 -11.35
C MET A 138 -17.51 21.20 -11.66
N GLY A 139 -16.35 21.69 -11.22
CA GLY A 139 -15.87 23.04 -11.51
C GLY A 139 -15.29 23.19 -12.92
N GLY A 140 -14.92 22.07 -13.55
CA GLY A 140 -14.25 22.02 -14.84
C GLY A 140 -14.38 20.64 -15.49
N SER A 141 -13.58 20.37 -16.52
CA SER A 141 -13.70 19.14 -17.31
C SER A 141 -12.91 17.95 -16.77
N VAL A 142 -11.98 18.18 -15.82
CA VAL A 142 -11.23 17.09 -15.17
C VAL A 142 -12.17 16.33 -14.24
N LYS A 143 -12.24 15.02 -14.44
CA LYS A 143 -13.13 14.12 -13.71
C LYS A 143 -12.50 13.60 -12.42
N LEU A 144 -13.33 13.16 -11.48
CA LEU A 144 -12.90 12.38 -10.33
C LEU A 144 -12.39 11.00 -10.80
N ALA A 145 -11.22 10.60 -10.32
CA ALA A 145 -10.61 9.33 -10.69
C ALA A 145 -11.21 8.19 -9.86
N ASN A 146 -12.01 7.33 -10.49
CA ASN A 146 -12.56 6.10 -9.91
C ASN A 146 -13.15 6.23 -8.48
N PRO A 147 -14.04 7.20 -8.22
CA PRO A 147 -14.56 7.44 -6.86
C PRO A 147 -15.43 6.29 -6.32
N GLN A 148 -15.77 5.32 -7.17
CA GLN A 148 -16.57 4.12 -6.85
C GLN A 148 -15.72 2.85 -6.67
N ALA A 149 -14.40 2.90 -6.84
CA ALA A 149 -13.54 1.71 -6.87
C ALA A 149 -13.64 0.85 -5.60
N ALA A 150 -13.84 1.48 -4.44
CA ALA A 150 -13.96 0.79 -3.16
C ALA A 150 -15.23 -0.07 -3.02
N LEU A 151 -16.23 0.11 -3.90
CA LEU A 151 -17.50 -0.62 -3.87
C LEU A 151 -17.43 -1.98 -4.59
N ALA A 152 -16.33 -2.27 -5.28
CA ALA A 152 -16.13 -3.54 -5.96
C ALA A 152 -15.75 -4.63 -4.95
N TYR A 153 -16.42 -5.78 -5.03
CA TYR A 153 -16.08 -6.96 -4.23
C TYR A 153 -14.78 -7.61 -4.70
N GLN A 154 -13.96 -8.04 -3.73
CA GLN A 154 -12.77 -8.85 -4.01
C GLN A 154 -13.05 -10.36 -3.92
N LEU A 155 -12.57 -11.11 -4.92
CA LEU A 155 -12.72 -12.58 -4.98
C LEU A 155 -11.63 -13.32 -4.21
N GLU A 156 -10.53 -12.63 -3.88
CA GLU A 156 -9.40 -13.13 -3.14
C GLU A 156 -8.82 -12.03 -2.26
N GLY A 157 -8.08 -12.42 -1.22
CA GLY A 157 -7.61 -11.48 -0.20
C GLY A 157 -8.76 -10.95 0.66
N GLY A 158 -8.46 -9.91 1.45
CA GLY A 158 -9.47 -9.17 2.19
C GLY A 158 -10.25 -8.22 1.27
N ASP A 159 -11.53 -8.01 1.55
CA ASP A 159 -12.33 -7.01 0.84
C ASP A 159 -11.89 -5.59 1.23
N SER A 160 -12.26 -4.56 0.45
CA SER A 160 -11.76 -3.18 0.62
C SER A 160 -11.94 -2.61 2.03
N HIS A 161 -13.03 -2.99 2.72
CA HIS A 161 -13.37 -2.56 4.07
C HIS A 161 -12.62 -3.29 5.19
N THR A 162 -11.85 -4.33 4.86
CA THR A 162 -11.12 -5.15 5.87
C THR A 162 -9.78 -4.55 6.26
N TYR A 163 -9.38 -3.46 5.61
CA TYR A 163 -8.14 -2.72 5.89
C TYR A 163 -8.47 -1.34 6.46
N ALA A 164 -7.66 -0.89 7.41
CA ALA A 164 -7.72 0.47 7.92
C ALA A 164 -6.33 1.11 7.87
N CYS A 165 -6.29 2.42 7.67
CA CYS A 165 -5.08 3.23 7.77
C CYS A 165 -5.12 4.07 9.06
N PRO A 166 -3.95 4.46 9.60
CA PRO A 166 -3.93 5.34 10.76
C PRO A 166 -4.61 6.67 10.45
N GLN A 167 -5.15 7.29 11.50
CA GLN A 167 -5.71 8.63 11.41
C GLN A 167 -4.62 9.61 10.93
N PHE A 168 -4.94 10.41 9.91
CA PHE A 168 -4.02 11.43 9.39
C PHE A 168 -3.87 12.61 10.37
N TYR A 169 -2.73 13.30 10.31
CA TYR A 169 -2.45 14.46 11.13
C TYR A 169 -3.48 15.59 10.89
N SER A 170 -3.82 16.34 11.94
CA SER A 170 -4.76 17.47 11.79
C SER A 170 -4.09 18.67 11.13
N LEU A 171 -4.87 19.53 10.48
CA LEU A 171 -4.40 20.74 9.80
C LEU A 171 -3.55 21.64 10.72
N SER A 172 -3.93 21.74 11.99
CA SER A 172 -3.25 22.58 12.99
C SER A 172 -2.08 21.90 13.71
N SER A 173 -1.71 20.67 13.34
CA SER A 173 -0.69 19.91 14.06
C SER A 173 0.74 20.31 13.67
N GLU A 174 1.68 20.17 14.61
CA GLU A 174 3.12 20.33 14.34
C GLU A 174 3.60 19.30 13.29
N GLN A 175 3.05 18.09 13.34
CA GLN A 175 3.41 17.00 12.45
C GLN A 175 3.11 17.34 10.99
N LEU A 176 1.88 17.80 10.68
CA LEU A 176 1.54 18.20 9.33
C LEU A 176 2.34 19.43 8.88
N ALA A 177 2.62 20.37 9.79
CA ALA A 177 3.49 21.50 9.48
C ALA A 177 4.90 21.02 9.07
N GLY A 178 5.45 20.02 9.76
CA GLY A 178 6.72 19.39 9.41
C GLY A 178 6.68 18.70 8.04
N GLU A 179 5.64 17.91 7.74
CA GLU A 179 5.45 17.28 6.43
C GLU A 179 5.35 18.31 5.31
N MET A 180 4.63 19.41 5.53
CA MET A 180 4.54 20.50 4.55
C MET A 180 5.89 21.20 4.35
N VAL A 181 6.66 21.45 5.40
CA VAL A 181 8.01 22.03 5.28
C VAL A 181 8.94 21.09 4.53
N GLU A 182 8.87 19.78 4.78
CA GLU A 182 9.61 18.78 4.00
C GLU A 182 9.23 18.82 2.52
N MET A 183 7.94 18.90 2.19
CA MET A 183 7.45 19.03 0.81
C MET A 183 7.97 20.30 0.10
N TYR A 184 8.01 21.44 0.80
CA TYR A 184 8.61 22.66 0.24
C TYR A 184 10.12 22.50 0.02
N TRP A 185 10.85 21.90 0.96
CA TRP A 185 12.28 21.64 0.77
C TRP A 185 12.55 20.64 -0.36
N HIS A 186 11.69 19.64 -0.55
CA HIS A 186 11.71 18.76 -1.72
C HIS A 186 11.56 19.54 -3.03
N ALA A 187 10.58 20.44 -3.10
CA ALA A 187 10.33 21.26 -4.29
C ALA A 187 11.50 22.21 -4.59
N LEU A 188 12.12 22.80 -3.56
CA LEU A 188 13.33 23.62 -3.73
C LEU A 188 14.52 22.78 -4.21
N ALA A 189 14.71 21.59 -3.62
CA ALA A 189 15.81 20.66 -3.92
C ALA A 189 15.57 19.74 -5.12
N LEU A 190 14.53 19.98 -5.92
CA LEU A 190 14.06 19.06 -6.96
C LEU A 190 15.17 18.65 -7.94
N ASP A 191 16.01 19.62 -8.32
CA ASP A 191 17.09 19.42 -9.29
C ASP A 191 18.46 19.11 -8.67
N VAL A 192 18.58 19.12 -7.33
CA VAL A 192 19.85 18.81 -6.65
C VAL A 192 20.17 17.33 -6.85
N PRO A 193 21.36 16.97 -7.37
CA PRO A 193 21.75 15.57 -7.50
C PRO A 193 21.78 14.88 -6.13
N PHE A 194 21.22 13.68 -6.01
CA PHE A 194 21.16 12.94 -4.75
C PHE A 194 22.53 12.76 -4.09
N SER A 195 23.60 12.63 -4.89
CA SER A 195 24.98 12.53 -4.40
C SER A 195 25.52 13.79 -3.71
N GLN A 196 24.83 14.93 -3.83
CA GLN A 196 25.21 16.22 -3.26
C GLN A 196 24.38 16.59 -2.02
N TYR A 197 23.40 15.76 -1.62
CA TYR A 197 22.57 16.04 -0.47
C TYR A 197 23.41 16.22 0.80
N GLY A 198 23.20 17.36 1.47
CA GLY A 198 23.93 17.79 2.66
C GLY A 198 25.35 18.34 2.38
N GLN A 199 25.83 18.32 1.14
CA GLN A 199 27.12 18.90 0.73
C GLN A 199 26.96 20.26 0.05
N GLU A 200 25.77 20.56 -0.45
CA GLU A 200 25.43 21.85 -1.05
C GLU A 200 24.50 22.69 -0.14
N PRO A 201 24.47 24.03 -0.29
CA PRO A 201 23.81 24.93 0.66
C PRO A 201 22.31 24.71 0.88
N GLN A 202 21.56 24.29 -0.13
CA GLN A 202 20.10 24.18 -0.11
C GLN A 202 19.62 23.01 0.74
N THR A 203 20.14 21.81 0.51
CA THR A 203 19.83 20.62 1.33
C THR A 203 20.49 20.70 2.71
N ALA A 204 21.62 21.40 2.86
CA ALA A 204 22.16 21.73 4.18
C ALA A 204 21.20 22.64 4.98
N ALA A 205 20.59 23.64 4.32
CA ALA A 205 19.55 24.48 4.93
C ALA A 205 18.30 23.67 5.27
N ALA A 206 17.85 22.79 4.37
CA ALA A 206 16.71 21.90 4.61
C ALA A 206 16.90 21.04 5.86
N ILE A 207 18.08 20.40 6.03
CA ILE A 207 18.40 19.59 7.21
C ILE A 207 18.31 20.42 8.49
N ASN A 208 18.83 21.64 8.48
CA ASN A 208 18.83 22.50 9.66
C ASN A 208 17.43 23.00 10.04
N ASP A 209 16.61 23.35 9.05
CA ASP A 209 15.25 23.83 9.28
C ASP A 209 14.31 22.69 9.70
N LEU A 210 14.39 21.52 9.05
CA LEU A 210 13.57 20.35 9.39
C LEU A 210 13.80 19.88 10.83
N LYS A 211 15.02 19.96 11.36
CA LYS A 211 15.33 19.57 12.74
C LYS A 211 14.55 20.33 13.81
N ARG A 212 13.89 21.44 13.46
CA ARG A 212 13.04 22.22 14.35
C ARG A 212 11.72 21.52 14.67
N PHE A 213 11.30 20.55 13.85
CA PHE A 213 10.11 19.74 14.06
C PHE A 213 10.47 18.44 14.78
N LYS A 214 9.64 18.05 15.77
CA LYS A 214 9.91 16.87 16.62
C LYS A 214 10.18 15.59 15.81
N ASN A 215 9.36 15.33 14.78
CA ASN A 215 9.47 14.13 13.94
C ASN A 215 10.70 14.12 13.02
N TYR A 216 11.36 15.26 12.83
CA TYR A 216 12.49 15.45 11.91
C TYR A 216 13.81 15.75 12.63
N SER A 217 13.82 15.73 13.96
CA SER A 217 14.99 16.02 14.79
C SER A 217 16.24 15.16 14.49
N HIS A 218 16.05 14.00 13.86
CA HIS A 218 17.09 13.04 13.49
C HIS A 218 17.57 13.14 12.03
N VAL A 219 17.02 14.08 11.24
CA VAL A 219 17.38 14.27 9.84
C VAL A 219 18.85 14.70 9.72
N ASN A 220 19.53 14.18 8.70
CA ASN A 220 20.92 14.46 8.35
C ASN A 220 21.13 14.17 6.85
N ALA A 221 22.35 14.38 6.35
CA ALA A 221 22.67 14.19 4.94
C ALA A 221 22.40 12.76 4.42
N GLY A 222 22.52 11.74 5.28
CA GLY A 222 22.32 10.35 4.90
C GLY A 222 20.86 9.91 4.78
N ASN A 223 19.94 10.58 5.47
CA ASN A 223 18.52 10.22 5.54
C ASN A 223 17.54 11.32 5.13
N LEU A 224 18.03 12.49 4.68
CA LEU A 224 17.17 13.53 4.12
C LEU A 224 16.31 12.94 2.99
N PHE A 225 15.00 13.12 3.08
CA PHE A 225 14.01 12.66 2.10
C PHE A 225 13.93 11.14 1.92
N ARG A 226 14.30 10.38 2.95
CA ARG A 226 14.17 8.92 3.01
C ARG A 226 13.07 8.52 3.99
N VAL A 227 12.46 7.36 3.76
CA VAL A 227 11.34 6.86 4.58
C VAL A 227 11.81 6.19 5.88
N GLY A 228 13.03 5.64 5.90
CA GLY A 228 13.60 4.98 7.07
C GLY A 228 13.27 3.50 7.22
N LEU A 229 12.93 2.82 6.11
CA LEU A 229 12.77 1.36 6.09
C LEU A 229 14.12 0.64 6.28
N PRO A 230 14.13 -0.65 6.71
CA PRO A 230 15.37 -1.42 6.82
C PRO A 230 16.16 -1.42 5.49
N GLY A 231 17.42 -0.97 5.55
CA GLY A 231 18.30 -0.84 4.39
C GLY A 231 18.19 0.48 3.62
N ASP A 232 17.14 1.28 3.86
CA ASP A 232 16.89 2.53 3.14
C ASP A 232 17.99 3.58 3.37
N ALA A 233 18.59 3.65 4.57
CA ALA A 233 19.67 4.60 4.85
C ALA A 233 21.07 4.13 4.37
N THR A 234 21.18 2.93 3.78
CA THR A 234 22.46 2.33 3.40
C THR A 234 22.73 2.51 1.91
N GLY A 235 23.74 3.31 1.57
CA GLY A 235 24.17 3.53 0.19
C GLY A 235 23.38 4.64 -0.55
N PRO A 236 23.34 4.62 -1.89
CA PRO A 236 22.65 5.63 -2.69
C PRO A 236 21.16 5.77 -2.36
N LEU A 237 20.57 6.92 -2.65
CA LEU A 237 19.12 7.14 -2.52
C LEU A 237 18.32 6.27 -3.49
N VAL A 238 18.80 6.20 -4.73
CA VAL A 238 18.15 5.40 -5.76
C VAL A 238 18.47 3.92 -5.57
N SER A 239 17.42 3.10 -5.48
CA SER A 239 17.54 1.64 -5.49
C SER A 239 18.31 1.17 -6.72
N GLN A 240 19.20 0.18 -6.55
CA GLN A 240 19.96 -0.38 -7.66
C GLN A 240 19.06 -0.99 -8.75
N PHE A 241 17.85 -1.44 -8.39
CA PHE A 241 16.85 -1.94 -9.33
C PHE A 241 16.26 -0.87 -10.25
N LEU A 242 16.53 0.42 -10.00
CA LEU A 242 16.09 1.54 -10.83
C LEU A 242 17.22 2.06 -11.76
N TRP A 243 18.43 1.55 -11.62
CA TRP A 243 19.57 1.89 -12.48
C TRP A 243 20.08 0.72 -13.32
N ARG A 244 19.89 -0.51 -12.84
CA ARG A 244 20.31 -1.69 -13.58
C ARG A 244 19.47 -1.91 -14.82
N ASP A 245 20.14 -2.34 -15.87
CA ASP A 245 19.51 -2.82 -17.09
C ASP A 245 18.58 -3.99 -16.78
N VAL A 246 17.35 -3.94 -17.31
CA VAL A 246 16.30 -4.94 -17.05
C VAL A 246 16.28 -5.96 -18.19
N PRO A 247 16.49 -7.26 -17.91
CA PRO A 247 16.32 -8.31 -18.91
C PRO A 247 14.82 -8.47 -19.27
N CYS A 248 14.47 -8.28 -20.54
CA CYS A 248 13.10 -8.33 -21.05
C CYS A 248 12.99 -9.37 -22.17
N GLY A 249 13.12 -10.65 -21.83
CA GLY A 249 13.13 -11.73 -22.83
C GLY A 249 14.33 -11.58 -23.77
N PRO A 250 14.11 -11.36 -25.09
CA PRO A 250 15.21 -11.26 -26.06
C PRO A 250 15.91 -9.89 -26.11
N PHE A 251 15.45 -8.89 -25.35
CA PHE A 251 16.09 -7.57 -25.32
C PHE A 251 16.35 -7.09 -23.89
N THR A 252 17.10 -6.01 -23.78
CA THR A 252 17.45 -5.37 -22.51
C THR A 252 16.89 -3.96 -22.48
N LEU A 253 16.13 -3.63 -21.44
CA LEU A 253 15.67 -2.27 -21.19
C LEU A 253 16.72 -1.53 -20.36
N GLN A 254 17.41 -0.57 -20.97
CA GLN A 254 18.29 0.35 -20.27
C GLN A 254 17.44 1.41 -19.53
N GLN A 255 17.71 1.62 -18.24
CA GLN A 255 16.90 2.53 -17.39
C GLN A 255 17.30 4.00 -17.54
N ARG A 256 17.24 4.50 -18.77
CA ARG A 256 17.41 5.92 -19.10
C ARG A 256 16.10 6.48 -19.62
N TYR A 257 15.63 7.56 -18.99
CA TYR A 257 14.30 8.10 -19.20
C TYR A 257 14.37 9.51 -19.80
N LYS A 258 13.29 9.90 -20.47
CA LYS A 258 13.07 11.29 -20.82
C LYS A 258 12.73 12.03 -19.52
N VAL A 259 13.60 12.94 -19.11
CA VAL A 259 13.48 13.63 -17.82
C VAL A 259 13.26 15.13 -18.02
N PRO A 260 12.61 15.82 -17.07
CA PRO A 260 12.38 17.26 -17.18
C PRO A 260 13.69 18.06 -17.23
N VAL A 261 13.65 19.26 -17.80
CA VAL A 261 14.74 20.23 -17.66
C VAL A 261 14.73 20.84 -16.26
N ALA A 262 15.91 21.25 -15.78
CA ALA A 262 16.03 21.89 -14.48
C ALA A 262 15.15 23.16 -14.39
N GLY A 263 14.46 23.32 -13.27
CA GLY A 263 13.56 24.44 -13.01
C GLY A 263 12.17 24.33 -13.63
N ASP A 264 11.84 23.26 -14.37
CA ASP A 264 10.50 23.04 -14.95
C ASP A 264 9.47 22.75 -13.85
N THR A 265 8.90 23.82 -13.29
CA THR A 265 7.93 23.78 -12.20
C THR A 265 6.60 24.38 -12.65
N HIS A 266 5.50 23.85 -12.11
CA HIS A 266 4.14 24.16 -12.54
C HIS A 266 3.30 24.64 -11.35
N MET A 267 2.17 25.30 -11.63
CA MET A 267 1.24 25.80 -10.60
C MET A 267 1.90 26.78 -9.59
N THR A 268 2.85 27.59 -10.05
CA THR A 268 3.59 28.55 -9.21
C THR A 268 2.91 29.91 -9.05
N ASN A 269 1.78 30.14 -9.74
CA ASN A 269 0.95 31.32 -9.55
C ASN A 269 -0.48 30.96 -9.12
N TYR A 270 -1.11 31.91 -8.44
CA TYR A 270 -2.39 31.71 -7.79
C TYR A 270 -3.50 31.35 -8.78
N ASP A 271 -3.57 32.03 -9.92
CA ASP A 271 -4.63 31.81 -10.90
C ASP A 271 -4.53 30.43 -11.56
N GLN A 272 -3.31 29.98 -11.88
CA GLN A 272 -3.08 28.61 -12.35
C GLN A 272 -3.44 27.58 -11.29
N TRP A 273 -2.99 27.78 -10.03
CA TRP A 273 -3.35 26.90 -8.94
C TRP A 273 -4.87 26.78 -8.78
N LEU A 274 -5.59 27.91 -8.75
CA LEU A 274 -7.03 27.96 -8.58
C LEU A 274 -7.77 27.33 -9.77
N ALA A 275 -7.30 27.54 -11.00
CA ALA A 275 -7.86 26.89 -12.18
C ALA A 275 -7.73 25.36 -12.10
N ILE A 276 -6.59 24.85 -11.62
CA ILE A 276 -6.39 23.41 -11.39
C ILE A 276 -7.28 22.89 -10.25
N GLN A 277 -7.44 23.65 -9.15
CA GLN A 277 -8.37 23.27 -8.08
C GLN A 277 -9.80 23.14 -8.59
N ARG A 278 -10.22 24.06 -9.48
CA ARG A 278 -11.52 24.04 -10.16
C ARG A 278 -11.64 22.98 -11.26
N GLY A 279 -10.66 22.10 -11.45
CA GLY A 279 -10.74 21.03 -12.44
C GLY A 279 -10.55 21.48 -13.89
N THR A 280 -9.88 22.61 -14.12
CA THR A 280 -9.39 22.97 -15.46
C THR A 280 -8.23 22.05 -15.83
N PRO A 281 -8.13 21.57 -17.07
CA PRO A 281 -6.93 20.87 -17.54
C PRO A 281 -5.67 21.70 -17.33
N ALA A 282 -4.54 21.03 -17.10
CA ALA A 282 -3.26 21.73 -17.02
C ALA A 282 -2.97 22.47 -18.33
N ALA A 283 -2.67 23.77 -18.21
CA ALA A 283 -2.34 24.63 -19.33
C ALA A 283 -0.85 24.60 -19.69
N THR A 284 -0.02 24.02 -18.80
CA THR A 284 1.43 23.89 -18.98
C THR A 284 1.79 22.47 -19.40
N SER A 285 2.93 22.35 -20.07
CA SER A 285 3.53 21.07 -20.47
C SER A 285 4.97 21.01 -20.02
N THR A 286 5.42 19.84 -19.60
CA THR A 286 6.80 19.60 -19.18
C THR A 286 7.79 19.81 -20.33
N ALA A 287 8.80 20.64 -20.11
CA ALA A 287 9.97 20.71 -20.98
C ALA A 287 10.98 19.63 -20.58
N PHE A 288 11.54 18.92 -21.57
CA PHE A 288 12.38 17.74 -21.33
C PHE A 288 13.82 17.93 -21.82
N ASP A 289 14.77 17.29 -21.12
CA ASP A 289 16.14 17.12 -21.59
C ASP A 289 16.12 16.37 -22.94
N GLY A 290 16.90 16.86 -23.90
CA GLY A 290 17.05 16.22 -25.21
C GLY A 290 17.77 14.87 -25.16
N THR A 291 18.46 14.58 -24.05
CA THR A 291 19.17 13.31 -23.83
C THR A 291 18.48 12.50 -22.73
N PRO A 292 18.12 11.23 -22.97
CA PRO A 292 17.64 10.34 -21.90
C PRO A 292 18.70 10.08 -20.83
N ARG A 293 18.30 10.09 -19.55
CA ARG A 293 19.22 10.02 -18.40
C ARG A 293 18.78 8.97 -17.39
N TYR A 294 19.73 8.45 -16.63
CA TYR A 294 19.43 7.77 -15.37
C TYR A 294 18.89 8.79 -14.35
N MET A 295 17.96 8.34 -13.49
CA MET A 295 17.46 9.17 -12.39
C MET A 295 18.60 9.57 -11.47
N ARG A 296 18.79 10.88 -11.25
CA ARG A 296 19.88 11.42 -10.42
C ARG A 296 19.43 12.46 -9.41
N ASN A 297 18.20 12.95 -9.51
CA ASN A 297 17.59 13.91 -8.60
C ASN A 297 16.09 13.61 -8.44
N ALA A 298 15.42 14.37 -7.57
CA ALA A 298 13.99 14.17 -7.30
C ALA A 298 13.12 14.54 -8.51
N HIS A 299 13.56 15.45 -9.38
CA HIS A 299 12.83 15.81 -10.60
C HIS A 299 12.69 14.63 -11.56
N ASP A 300 13.81 13.93 -11.81
CA ASP A 300 13.83 12.74 -12.65
C ASP A 300 12.91 11.65 -12.06
N MET A 301 12.95 11.47 -10.74
CA MET A 301 12.13 10.48 -10.04
C MET A 301 10.65 10.82 -10.05
N ALA A 302 10.30 12.11 -9.92
CA ALA A 302 8.92 12.59 -10.02
C ALA A 302 8.32 12.32 -11.40
N GLU A 303 9.09 12.54 -12.48
CA GLU A 303 8.61 12.19 -13.82
C GLU A 303 8.53 10.69 -14.05
N TRP A 304 9.43 9.90 -13.45
CA TRP A 304 9.34 8.44 -13.52
C TRP A 304 8.02 7.93 -12.91
N VAL A 305 7.69 8.35 -11.67
CA VAL A 305 6.43 7.94 -10.99
C VAL A 305 5.18 8.63 -11.56
N HIS A 306 5.35 9.61 -12.45
CA HIS A 306 4.25 10.23 -13.20
C HIS A 306 3.87 9.38 -14.42
N LYS A 307 4.81 8.58 -14.95
CA LYS A 307 4.63 7.83 -16.20
C LYS A 307 4.59 6.32 -16.02
N ASP A 308 5.02 5.82 -14.88
CA ASP A 308 5.01 4.38 -14.61
C ASP A 308 3.58 3.82 -14.56
N PHE A 309 3.49 2.51 -14.71
CA PHE A 309 2.29 1.77 -14.36
C PHE A 309 2.49 1.07 -13.01
N THR A 310 1.39 0.81 -12.31
CA THR A 310 1.33 0.50 -10.87
C THR A 310 2.32 -0.54 -10.34
N PHE A 311 2.75 -1.51 -11.16
CA PHE A 311 3.68 -2.56 -10.75
C PHE A 311 5.03 -2.56 -11.49
N GLN A 312 5.34 -1.53 -12.28
CA GLN A 312 6.50 -1.50 -13.16
C GLN A 312 7.83 -1.61 -12.41
N ALA A 313 8.02 -0.86 -11.33
CA ALA A 313 9.25 -0.92 -10.52
C ALA A 313 9.51 -2.35 -10.00
N PHE A 314 8.47 -2.99 -9.48
CA PHE A 314 8.56 -4.33 -8.88
C PHE A 314 8.78 -5.41 -9.94
N GLN A 315 8.13 -5.29 -11.10
CA GLN A 315 8.36 -6.17 -12.24
C GLN A 315 9.82 -6.07 -12.73
N ASN A 316 10.34 -4.86 -12.88
CA ASN A 316 11.73 -4.65 -13.29
C ASN A 316 12.71 -5.29 -12.28
N ALA A 317 12.50 -5.08 -10.99
CA ALA A 317 13.30 -5.69 -9.94
C ALA A 317 13.26 -7.23 -10.01
N ALA A 318 12.08 -7.82 -10.21
CA ALA A 318 11.91 -9.26 -10.35
C ALA A 318 12.66 -9.82 -11.58
N LEU A 319 12.57 -9.14 -12.73
CA LEU A 319 13.30 -9.52 -13.94
C LEU A 319 14.82 -9.45 -13.74
N ILE A 320 15.32 -8.41 -13.09
CA ILE A 320 16.75 -8.28 -12.74
C ILE A 320 17.18 -9.43 -11.83
N LEU A 321 16.43 -9.71 -10.76
CA LEU A 321 16.75 -10.80 -9.83
C LEU A 321 16.76 -12.17 -10.52
N MET A 322 15.80 -12.43 -11.41
CA MET A 322 15.79 -13.66 -12.21
C MET A 322 16.99 -13.75 -13.15
N GLY A 323 17.36 -12.64 -13.82
CA GLY A 323 18.55 -12.61 -14.67
C GLY A 323 19.87 -12.81 -13.92
N LEU A 324 19.91 -12.46 -12.64
CA LEU A 324 21.06 -12.69 -11.75
C LEU A 324 21.09 -14.11 -11.14
N ASN A 325 20.08 -14.94 -11.41
CA ASN A 325 19.86 -16.20 -10.70
C ASN A 325 19.88 -16.03 -9.17
N ALA A 326 19.23 -14.97 -8.68
CA ALA A 326 19.12 -14.74 -7.24
C ALA A 326 18.38 -15.90 -6.57
N GLN A 327 18.83 -16.29 -5.37
CA GLN A 327 18.25 -17.40 -4.64
C GLN A 327 16.76 -17.13 -4.35
N ARG A 328 15.91 -18.11 -4.67
CA ARG A 328 14.50 -18.09 -4.30
C ARG A 328 14.36 -18.57 -2.86
N ASP A 329 13.47 -17.95 -2.09
CA ASP A 329 13.05 -18.50 -0.80
C ASP A 329 12.48 -19.91 -1.00
N THR A 330 12.59 -20.76 0.03
CA THR A 330 12.05 -22.12 0.28
C THR A 330 11.18 -22.74 -0.83
N HIS A 331 11.71 -22.79 -2.05
CA HIS A 331 11.00 -23.35 -3.18
C HIS A 331 11.19 -24.87 -3.10
N PRO A 332 10.11 -25.67 -3.19
CA PRO A 332 10.22 -27.13 -3.07
C PRO A 332 10.97 -27.78 -4.23
N TYR A 333 11.30 -27.01 -5.26
CA TYR A 333 12.10 -27.41 -6.41
C TYR A 333 13.31 -26.47 -6.52
N PRO A 334 14.54 -27.00 -6.55
CA PRO A 334 15.76 -26.21 -6.63
C PRO A 334 15.88 -25.41 -7.93
#